data_AF-H3AWJ2-F1
#
_entry.id   AF-H3AWJ2-F1
#
_cell.length_a   1.000
_cell.length_b   1.000
_cell.length_c   1.000
_cell.angle_alpha   90.00
_cell.angle_beta   90.00
_cell.angle_gamma   90.00
#
_symmetry.space_group_name_H-M   'P 1'
#
loop_
_entity.id
_entity.type
_entity.pdbx_description
1 polymer ?
#
loop_
_entity_poly.entity_id
_entity_poly.type
_entity_poly.pdbx_seq_one_letter_code
_entity_poly.pdbx_strand_id
1 'polypeptide(L)'
;MQRILNQKIHPGMLLLLFCLCHFIENRSVQAGNCWLQQTKNGRCQVLYMTGLSREECCKSGRLGTSWTEEDVPNSTLFRWMIFNGGAPHCIPCKETCENVDCGAGKRCKMNKKNKPRCVCAPDCSNISWKGPVCGTDGKTYRDECALLKARCKGHPDLEVQYQGKCRKTCRDVLCPGSSTCVVDQTNNAYCVMCNRICPEPTLPEQYLCGNDGIIYASACHLRRATCLLGRSIGVAYEGKCIKAKSCEDIKCSSGKKCLWDFRISRGRCALCDEVCPGSRSDEVVCASDNTTYPSECAMKQAACSMGVPLEVKHSGSCN
;
A
#
# COMPACT_ATOMS: atom_id res chain seq x y z
N MET A 1 -80.75 20.20 -45.56
CA MET A 1 -80.96 18.97 -46.37
C MET A 1 -79.64 18.22 -46.44
N GLN A 2 -79.50 17.14 -45.63
CA GLN A 2 -79.23 15.76 -46.08
C GLN A 2 -77.88 15.58 -46.80
N ARG A 3 -76.94 14.73 -46.37
CA ARG A 3 -77.12 13.31 -46.05
C ARG A 3 -76.07 12.78 -45.07
N ILE A 4 -76.56 11.89 -44.21
CA ILE A 4 -75.84 10.91 -43.39
C ILE A 4 -75.09 9.95 -44.32
N LEU A 5 -73.80 9.67 -44.06
CA LEU A 5 -73.17 8.43 -44.53
C LEU A 5 -72.58 7.68 -43.35
N ASN A 6 -73.30 6.61 -43.01
CA ASN A 6 -73.04 5.64 -41.97
C ASN A 6 -71.91 4.70 -42.47
N GLN A 7 -70.66 4.92 -42.04
CA GLN A 7 -69.58 3.99 -42.37
C GLN A 7 -69.63 2.79 -41.41
N LYS A 8 -70.07 1.66 -41.95
CA LYS A 8 -69.99 0.33 -41.31
C LYS A 8 -68.52 0.00 -41.03
N ILE A 9 -68.19 -0.12 -39.74
CA ILE A 9 -66.94 -0.73 -39.29
C ILE A 9 -67.00 -2.22 -39.67
N HIS A 10 -66.13 -2.64 -40.59
CA HIS A 10 -66.02 -4.04 -40.98
C HIS A 10 -65.46 -4.88 -39.81
N PRO A 11 -66.07 -6.04 -39.47
CA PRO A 11 -65.61 -6.89 -38.37
C PRO A 11 -64.17 -7.43 -38.56
N GLY A 12 -63.64 -7.43 -39.80
CA GLY A 12 -62.26 -7.81 -40.09
C GLY A 12 -61.19 -6.79 -39.68
N MET A 13 -61.55 -5.50 -39.55
CA MET A 13 -60.58 -4.45 -39.17
C MET A 13 -60.34 -4.42 -37.65
N LEU A 14 -61.34 -4.80 -36.85
CA LEU A 14 -61.18 -5.01 -35.41
C LEU A 14 -60.32 -6.27 -35.13
N LEU A 15 -60.49 -7.34 -35.91
CA LEU A 15 -59.70 -8.57 -35.79
C LEU A 15 -58.21 -8.34 -36.11
N LEU A 16 -57.88 -7.50 -37.10
CA LEU A 16 -56.49 -7.12 -37.41
C LEU A 16 -55.85 -6.25 -36.32
N LEU A 17 -56.61 -5.32 -35.72
CA LEU A 17 -56.15 -4.51 -34.58
C LEU A 17 -56.00 -5.36 -33.31
N PHE A 18 -56.90 -6.30 -33.02
CA PHE A 18 -56.75 -7.25 -31.91
C PHE A 18 -55.59 -8.23 -32.12
N CYS A 19 -55.31 -8.65 -33.37
CA CYS A 19 -54.16 -9.51 -33.68
C CYS A 19 -52.83 -8.75 -33.56
N LEU A 20 -52.78 -7.48 -33.96
CA LEU A 20 -51.61 -6.60 -33.77
C LEU A 20 -51.40 -6.23 -32.29
N CYS A 21 -52.47 -6.04 -31.51
CA CYS A 21 -52.37 -5.83 -30.06
C CYS A 21 -51.90 -7.09 -29.32
N HIS A 22 -52.39 -8.29 -29.68
CA HIS A 22 -51.88 -9.54 -29.11
C HIS A 22 -50.44 -9.88 -29.50
N PHE A 23 -49.94 -9.40 -30.65
CA PHE A 23 -48.53 -9.55 -31.02
C PHE A 23 -47.59 -8.54 -30.35
N ILE A 24 -48.12 -7.46 -29.77
CA ILE A 24 -47.33 -6.44 -29.03
C ILE A 24 -47.30 -6.73 -27.52
N GLU A 25 -48.20 -7.56 -27.00
CA GLU A 25 -48.37 -7.79 -25.56
C GLU A 25 -47.53 -8.94 -24.97
N ASN A 26 -46.45 -9.39 -25.62
CA ASN A 26 -45.58 -10.41 -25.03
C ASN A 26 -44.09 -10.33 -25.42
N ARG A 27 -43.52 -9.12 -25.45
CA ARG A 27 -42.09 -8.96 -25.13
C ARG A 27 -41.96 -8.66 -23.65
N SER A 28 -42.10 -9.67 -22.80
CA SER A 28 -41.58 -9.59 -21.44
C SER A 28 -40.08 -9.32 -21.56
N VAL A 29 -39.65 -8.07 -21.33
CA VAL A 29 -38.21 -7.79 -21.18
C VAL A 29 -37.76 -8.62 -20.00
N GLN A 30 -36.91 -9.60 -20.26
CA GLN A 30 -36.45 -10.54 -19.25
C GLN A 30 -35.58 -9.80 -18.25
N ALA A 31 -36.21 -9.35 -17.18
CA ALA A 31 -35.58 -8.61 -16.11
C ALA A 31 -34.90 -9.60 -15.16
N GLY A 32 -33.60 -9.42 -14.96
CA GLY A 32 -32.78 -10.28 -14.10
C GLY A 32 -31.90 -9.44 -13.18
N ASN A 33 -30.86 -10.06 -12.65
CA ASN A 33 -29.96 -9.46 -11.67
C ASN A 33 -28.55 -9.30 -12.24
N CYS A 34 -27.96 -8.12 -12.04
CA CYS A 34 -26.61 -7.77 -12.48
C CYS A 34 -25.61 -7.80 -11.31
N TRP A 35 -24.45 -8.39 -11.54
CA TRP A 35 -23.45 -8.72 -10.51
C TRP A 35 -22.07 -8.22 -10.92
N LEU A 36 -21.27 -7.73 -9.98
CA LEU A 36 -19.93 -7.18 -10.28
C LEU A 36 -18.82 -8.23 -10.29
N GLN A 37 -19.07 -9.42 -9.76
CA GLN A 37 -18.04 -10.44 -9.58
C GLN A 37 -18.56 -11.86 -9.84
N GLN A 38 -17.81 -12.61 -10.64
CA GLN A 38 -17.91 -14.06 -10.72
C GLN A 38 -16.81 -14.70 -9.86
N THR A 39 -17.22 -15.58 -8.95
CA THR A 39 -16.32 -16.34 -8.08
C THR A 39 -15.57 -17.45 -8.84
N LYS A 40 -14.61 -18.08 -8.16
CA LYS A 40 -13.90 -19.25 -8.71
C LYS A 40 -14.82 -20.46 -8.93
N ASN A 41 -15.89 -20.61 -8.13
CA ASN A 41 -16.88 -21.68 -8.29
C ASN A 41 -17.98 -21.34 -9.32
N GLY A 42 -17.84 -20.25 -10.08
CA GLY A 42 -18.74 -19.89 -11.16
C GLY A 42 -20.07 -19.29 -10.70
N ARG A 43 -20.17 -18.86 -9.44
CA ARG A 43 -21.34 -18.16 -8.89
C ARG A 43 -21.18 -16.64 -8.99
N CYS A 44 -22.30 -15.95 -8.97
CA CYS A 44 -22.37 -14.50 -9.02
C CYS A 44 -22.38 -13.90 -7.60
N GLN A 45 -21.58 -12.87 -7.38
CA GLN A 45 -21.46 -12.14 -6.10
C GLN A 45 -21.40 -10.63 -6.34
N VAL A 46 -21.66 -9.87 -5.27
CA VAL A 46 -21.71 -8.40 -5.30
C VAL A 46 -22.81 -7.91 -6.25
N LEU A 47 -24.06 -7.99 -5.76
CA LEU A 47 -25.22 -7.49 -6.49
C LEU A 47 -25.04 -6.01 -6.79
N TYR A 48 -25.15 -5.65 -8.06
CA TYR A 48 -25.08 -4.26 -8.52
C TYR A 48 -26.46 -3.64 -8.63
N MET A 49 -27.36 -4.32 -9.34
CA MET A 49 -28.70 -3.82 -9.66
C MET A 49 -29.62 -4.99 -10.03
N THR A 50 -30.89 -4.88 -9.65
CA THR A 50 -31.97 -5.83 -9.97
C THR A 50 -32.85 -5.27 -11.09
N GLY A 51 -33.69 -6.12 -11.69
CA GLY A 51 -34.64 -5.67 -12.71
C GLY A 51 -34.00 -5.25 -14.04
N LEU A 52 -32.78 -5.70 -14.33
CA LEU A 52 -32.05 -5.35 -15.56
C LEU A 52 -32.07 -6.49 -16.57
N SER A 53 -32.24 -6.14 -17.83
CA SER A 53 -31.95 -7.08 -18.92
C SER A 53 -30.46 -7.41 -18.98
N ARG A 54 -30.13 -8.52 -19.63
CA ARG A 54 -28.73 -8.91 -19.87
C ARG A 54 -27.97 -7.83 -20.65
N GLU A 55 -28.61 -7.23 -21.65
CA GLU A 55 -28.01 -6.20 -22.49
C GLU A 55 -27.63 -4.96 -21.68
N GLU A 56 -28.52 -4.49 -20.82
CA GLU A 56 -28.27 -3.36 -19.93
C GLU A 56 -27.15 -3.65 -18.92
N CYS A 57 -27.17 -4.83 -18.30
CA CYS A 57 -26.10 -5.25 -17.38
C CYS A 57 -24.73 -5.35 -18.07
N CYS A 58 -24.71 -5.91 -19.29
CA CYS A 58 -23.49 -6.20 -20.02
C CYS A 58 -23.00 -5.07 -20.94
N LYS A 59 -23.68 -3.90 -20.91
CA LYS A 59 -23.33 -2.71 -21.70
C LYS A 59 -21.93 -2.18 -21.39
N SER A 60 -21.47 -2.32 -20.15
CA SER A 60 -20.12 -1.88 -19.75
C SER A 60 -19.03 -2.84 -20.25
N GLY A 61 -17.84 -2.30 -20.51
CA GLY A 61 -16.64 -3.10 -20.82
C GLY A 61 -16.01 -3.79 -19.59
N ARG A 62 -16.61 -3.64 -18.39
CA ARG A 62 -16.02 -4.08 -17.13
C ARG A 62 -15.91 -5.60 -17.07
N LEU A 63 -14.68 -6.09 -16.86
CA LEU A 63 -14.44 -7.50 -16.59
C LEU A 63 -14.95 -7.89 -15.20
N GLY A 64 -15.61 -9.05 -15.10
CA GLY A 64 -16.19 -9.57 -13.85
C GLY A 64 -17.70 -9.38 -13.75
N THR A 65 -18.25 -8.42 -14.49
CA THR A 65 -19.69 -8.22 -14.61
C THR A 65 -20.36 -9.48 -15.14
N SER A 66 -21.42 -9.91 -14.47
CA SER A 66 -22.15 -11.14 -14.78
C SER A 66 -23.64 -10.91 -14.52
N TRP A 67 -24.49 -11.74 -15.12
CA TRP A 67 -25.93 -11.61 -15.09
C TRP A 67 -26.58 -12.94 -14.72
N THR A 68 -27.73 -12.87 -14.06
CA THR A 68 -28.60 -14.04 -13.78
C THR A 68 -30.02 -13.71 -14.20
N GLU A 69 -30.69 -14.67 -14.82
CA GLU A 69 -32.02 -14.52 -15.42
C GLU A 69 -33.15 -14.45 -14.39
N GLU A 70 -33.01 -15.15 -13.27
CA GLU A 70 -34.05 -15.21 -12.26
C GLU A 70 -34.17 -13.89 -11.51
N ASP A 71 -35.36 -13.27 -11.58
CA ASP A 71 -35.79 -12.23 -10.65
C ASP A 71 -36.40 -12.90 -9.42
N VAL A 72 -35.64 -12.93 -8.32
CA VAL A 72 -36.02 -13.63 -7.09
C VAL A 72 -36.20 -12.64 -5.94
N PRO A 73 -37.08 -12.94 -4.97
CA PRO A 73 -37.26 -12.09 -3.79
C PRO A 73 -35.95 -11.85 -3.02
N ASN A 74 -35.87 -10.72 -2.33
CA ASN A 74 -34.68 -10.35 -1.53
C ASN A 74 -34.25 -11.43 -0.52
N SER A 75 -35.20 -12.21 0.03
CA SER A 75 -34.91 -13.32 0.93
C SER A 75 -34.13 -14.46 0.25
N THR A 76 -34.42 -14.73 -1.03
CA THR A 76 -33.71 -15.73 -1.83
C THR A 76 -32.32 -15.23 -2.22
N LEU A 77 -32.19 -13.96 -2.64
CA LEU A 77 -30.88 -13.33 -2.89
C LEU A 77 -29.99 -13.40 -1.66
N PHE A 78 -30.54 -13.04 -0.49
CA PHE A 78 -29.85 -13.15 0.79
C PHE A 78 -29.39 -14.58 1.05
N ARG A 79 -30.27 -15.57 0.88
CA ARG A 79 -29.92 -16.98 1.09
C ARG A 79 -28.77 -17.43 0.18
N TRP A 80 -28.80 -17.06 -1.09
CA TRP A 80 -27.75 -17.40 -2.04
C TRP A 80 -26.41 -16.77 -1.68
N MET A 81 -26.40 -15.48 -1.35
CA MET A 81 -25.17 -14.75 -1.03
C MET A 81 -24.52 -15.26 0.27
N ILE A 82 -25.32 -15.52 1.31
CA ILE A 82 -24.81 -15.86 2.63
C ILE A 82 -24.54 -17.37 2.79
N PHE A 83 -25.48 -18.22 2.38
CA PHE A 83 -25.39 -19.66 2.66
C PHE A 83 -24.86 -20.49 1.49
N ASN A 84 -25.04 -20.01 0.25
CA ASN A 84 -24.67 -20.80 -0.93
C ASN A 84 -23.42 -20.26 -1.66
N GLY A 85 -22.77 -19.24 -1.10
CA GLY A 85 -21.55 -18.66 -1.68
C GLY A 85 -21.77 -17.91 -3.00
N GLY A 86 -22.99 -17.47 -3.29
CA GLY A 86 -23.36 -16.67 -4.46
C GLY A 86 -24.56 -17.21 -5.24
N ALA A 87 -25.08 -16.37 -6.13
CA ALA A 87 -26.21 -16.71 -7.01
C ALA A 87 -25.82 -17.81 -8.03
N PRO A 88 -26.70 -18.80 -8.25
CA PRO A 88 -26.51 -19.86 -9.24
C PRO A 88 -26.70 -19.32 -10.67
N HIS A 89 -26.49 -20.17 -11.68
CA HIS A 89 -26.74 -19.85 -13.11
C HIS A 89 -26.12 -18.52 -13.57
N CYS A 90 -24.91 -18.24 -13.08
CA CYS A 90 -24.20 -16.99 -13.32
C CYS A 90 -23.60 -16.93 -14.73
N ILE A 91 -24.12 -16.03 -15.55
CA ILE A 91 -23.72 -15.85 -16.94
C ILE A 91 -22.74 -14.67 -17.03
N PRO A 92 -21.46 -14.89 -17.38
CA PRO A 92 -20.51 -13.78 -17.51
C PRO A 92 -20.88 -12.87 -18.68
N CYS A 93 -20.76 -11.56 -18.51
CA CYS A 93 -21.00 -10.60 -19.60
C CYS A 93 -19.93 -10.61 -20.68
N LYS A 94 -18.73 -11.12 -20.38
CA LYS A 94 -17.57 -11.15 -21.26
C LYS A 94 -16.95 -12.55 -21.24
N GLU A 95 -17.10 -13.27 -22.35
CA GLU A 95 -16.51 -14.61 -22.55
C GLU A 95 -15.18 -14.56 -23.30
N THR A 96 -14.95 -13.50 -24.07
CA THR A 96 -13.72 -13.22 -24.81
C THR A 96 -13.12 -11.89 -24.35
N CYS A 97 -12.00 -11.50 -24.95
CA CYS A 97 -11.41 -10.18 -24.73
C CYS A 97 -12.04 -9.07 -25.58
N GLU A 98 -13.05 -9.37 -26.37
CA GLU A 98 -13.77 -8.39 -27.18
C GLU A 98 -14.55 -7.42 -26.28
N ASN A 99 -14.41 -6.11 -26.54
CA ASN A 99 -15.05 -5.04 -25.78
C ASN A 99 -14.77 -5.08 -24.26
N VAL A 100 -13.62 -5.65 -23.85
CA VAL A 100 -13.17 -5.63 -22.44
C VAL A 100 -12.31 -4.40 -22.20
N ASP A 101 -12.73 -3.56 -21.26
CA ASP A 101 -11.95 -2.45 -20.74
C ASP A 101 -11.23 -2.87 -19.44
N CYS A 102 -9.91 -2.87 -19.49
CA CYS A 102 -9.05 -3.21 -18.36
C CYS A 102 -8.51 -1.98 -17.61
N GLY A 103 -8.78 -0.77 -18.09
CA GLY A 103 -8.17 0.46 -17.61
C GLY A 103 -6.69 0.61 -18.00
N ALA A 104 -6.09 1.72 -17.57
CA ALA A 104 -4.73 2.10 -17.93
C ALA A 104 -3.67 1.06 -17.51
N GLY A 105 -2.68 0.84 -18.39
CA GLY A 105 -1.53 -0.04 -18.11
C GLY A 105 -1.87 -1.53 -18.01
N LYS A 106 -3.07 -1.93 -18.44
CA LYS A 106 -3.53 -3.33 -18.46
C LYS A 106 -4.07 -3.67 -19.84
N ARG A 107 -3.97 -4.94 -20.20
CA ARG A 107 -4.57 -5.48 -21.42
C ARG A 107 -5.33 -6.76 -21.13
N CYS A 108 -6.35 -7.06 -21.92
CA CYS A 108 -7.03 -8.33 -21.81
C CYS A 108 -6.20 -9.45 -22.46
N LYS A 109 -6.14 -10.61 -21.79
CA LYS A 109 -5.56 -11.85 -22.33
C LYS A 109 -6.40 -13.04 -21.88
N MET A 110 -6.61 -14.00 -22.78
CA MET A 110 -7.22 -15.29 -22.45
C MET A 110 -6.28 -16.13 -21.58
N ASN A 111 -6.79 -16.67 -20.48
CA ASN A 111 -6.02 -17.57 -19.61
C ASN A 111 -6.09 -19.02 -20.10
N LYS A 112 -5.40 -19.94 -19.40
CA LYS A 112 -5.38 -21.39 -19.72
C LYS A 112 -6.76 -22.09 -19.65
N LYS A 113 -7.78 -21.43 -19.07
CA LYS A 113 -9.16 -21.94 -18.95
C LYS A 113 -10.11 -21.22 -19.92
N ASN A 114 -9.59 -20.58 -20.97
CA ASN A 114 -10.33 -19.77 -21.93
C ASN A 114 -11.25 -18.72 -21.29
N LYS A 115 -10.82 -18.12 -20.15
CA LYS A 115 -11.50 -16.97 -19.54
C LYS A 115 -10.70 -15.69 -19.74
N PRO A 116 -11.35 -14.54 -20.06
CA PRO A 116 -10.67 -13.27 -20.22
C PRO A 116 -10.12 -12.77 -18.88
N ARG A 117 -8.90 -12.24 -18.89
CA ARG A 117 -8.23 -11.67 -17.72
C ARG A 117 -7.50 -10.39 -18.09
N CYS A 118 -7.71 -9.34 -17.30
CA CYS A 118 -6.90 -8.15 -17.35
C CYS A 118 -5.54 -8.40 -16.70
N VAL A 119 -4.47 -8.28 -17.48
CA VAL A 119 -3.10 -8.46 -17.04
C VAL A 119 -2.31 -7.16 -17.18
N CYS A 120 -1.39 -6.92 -16.24
CA CYS A 120 -0.51 -5.76 -16.29
C CYS A 120 0.37 -5.78 -17.55
N ALA A 121 0.27 -4.70 -18.30
CA ALA A 121 1.03 -4.42 -19.51
C ALA A 121 1.34 -2.91 -19.53
N PRO A 122 2.23 -2.43 -18.64
CA PRO A 122 2.69 -1.06 -18.68
C PRO A 122 3.42 -0.80 -20.01
N ASP A 123 3.36 0.43 -20.51
CA ASP A 123 4.20 0.85 -21.62
C ASP A 123 5.66 0.93 -21.15
N CYS A 124 6.54 0.21 -21.85
CA CYS A 124 7.96 0.13 -21.54
C CYS A 124 8.83 0.61 -22.71
N SER A 125 8.22 1.24 -23.71
CA SER A 125 8.90 1.66 -24.95
C SER A 125 9.87 2.82 -24.72
N ASN A 126 9.46 3.79 -23.89
CA ASN A 126 10.21 5.03 -23.61
C ASN A 126 11.14 4.96 -22.39
N ILE A 127 11.53 3.76 -21.96
CA ILE A 127 12.46 3.58 -20.84
C ILE A 127 13.90 3.64 -21.37
N SER A 128 14.64 4.70 -21.01
CA SER A 128 16.03 4.92 -21.44
C SER A 128 17.02 3.98 -20.72
N TRP A 129 16.86 3.79 -19.42
CA TRP A 129 17.73 2.94 -18.61
C TRP A 129 17.37 1.45 -18.75
N LYS A 130 18.30 0.64 -19.26
CA LYS A 130 18.09 -0.81 -19.46
C LYS A 130 18.66 -1.70 -18.35
N GLY A 131 19.30 -1.11 -17.35
CA GLY A 131 19.88 -1.83 -16.22
C GLY A 131 18.87 -2.07 -15.08
N PRO A 132 19.32 -2.71 -13.98
CA PRO A 132 18.52 -2.86 -12.78
C PRO A 132 18.17 -1.51 -12.15
N VAL A 133 17.11 -1.49 -11.35
CA VAL A 133 16.65 -0.31 -10.60
C VAL A 133 16.35 -0.68 -9.14
N CYS A 134 16.52 0.27 -8.24
CA CYS A 134 16.11 0.13 -6.85
C CYS A 134 14.73 0.77 -6.66
N GLY A 135 13.76 -0.01 -6.20
CA GLY A 135 12.41 0.47 -5.89
C GLY A 135 12.34 1.19 -4.55
N THR A 136 11.34 2.06 -4.38
CA THR A 136 11.03 2.73 -3.10
C THR A 136 10.69 1.75 -1.97
N ASP A 137 10.37 0.49 -2.30
CA ASP A 137 10.18 -0.63 -1.39
C ASP A 137 11.50 -1.31 -0.93
N GLY A 138 12.65 -0.76 -1.30
CA GLY A 138 13.98 -1.29 -0.97
C GLY A 138 14.36 -2.55 -1.75
N LYS A 139 13.59 -2.94 -2.79
CA LYS A 139 13.87 -4.13 -3.60
C LYS A 139 14.54 -3.78 -4.92
N THR A 140 15.46 -4.65 -5.33
CA THR A 140 16.08 -4.56 -6.65
C THR A 140 15.17 -5.20 -7.69
N TYR A 141 14.81 -4.44 -8.71
CA TYR A 141 14.12 -4.92 -9.88
C TYR A 141 15.13 -5.07 -11.02
N ARG A 142 14.96 -6.11 -11.84
CA ARG A 142 15.87 -6.41 -12.96
C ARG A 142 15.97 -5.28 -13.99
N ASP A 143 14.90 -4.50 -14.12
CA ASP A 143 14.72 -3.35 -15.01
C ASP A 143 13.50 -2.53 -14.54
N GLU A 144 13.34 -1.31 -15.06
CA GLU A 144 12.23 -0.43 -14.71
C GLU A 144 10.86 -0.99 -15.15
N CYS A 145 10.79 -1.69 -16.29
CA CYS A 145 9.54 -2.30 -16.77
C CYS A 145 9.01 -3.36 -15.80
N ALA A 146 9.90 -4.13 -15.17
CA ALA A 146 9.56 -5.11 -14.14
C ALA A 146 9.02 -4.44 -12.88
N LEU A 147 9.57 -3.28 -12.49
CA LEU A 147 9.04 -2.46 -11.40
C LEU A 147 7.64 -1.94 -11.75
N LEU A 148 7.44 -1.35 -12.94
CA LEU A 148 6.11 -0.87 -13.37
C LEU A 148 5.06 -1.98 -13.40
N LYS A 149 5.47 -3.21 -13.74
CA LYS A 149 4.60 -4.38 -13.70
C LYS A 149 4.26 -4.79 -12.25
N ALA A 150 5.21 -4.68 -11.32
CA ALA A 150 4.97 -4.92 -9.90
C ALA A 150 4.05 -3.85 -9.29
N ARG A 151 4.24 -2.59 -9.68
CA ARG A 151 3.37 -1.45 -9.33
C ARG A 151 1.92 -1.75 -9.71
N CYS A 152 1.68 -2.09 -10.98
CA CYS A 152 0.34 -2.43 -11.48
C CYS A 152 -0.32 -3.63 -10.79
N LYS A 153 0.47 -4.57 -10.24
CA LYS A 153 -0.06 -5.79 -9.60
C LYS A 153 -0.59 -5.57 -8.18
N GLY A 154 -0.28 -4.45 -7.53
CA GLY A 154 -0.75 -4.19 -6.17
C GLY A 154 0.14 -3.29 -5.31
N HIS A 155 1.10 -2.57 -5.89
CA HIS A 155 1.94 -1.63 -5.17
C HIS A 155 1.82 -0.26 -5.83
N PRO A 156 0.67 0.43 -5.72
CA PRO A 156 0.38 1.64 -6.50
C PRO A 156 1.44 2.75 -6.34
N ASP A 157 2.05 2.87 -5.16
CA ASP A 157 3.05 3.89 -4.82
C ASP A 157 4.50 3.45 -5.08
N LEU A 158 4.70 2.30 -5.73
CA LEU A 158 6.03 1.78 -6.04
C LEU A 158 6.67 2.58 -7.17
N GLU A 159 7.82 3.19 -6.88
CA GLU A 159 8.58 4.01 -7.83
C GLU A 159 10.05 3.61 -7.85
N VAL A 160 10.78 4.03 -8.88
CA VAL A 160 12.24 3.95 -8.89
C VAL A 160 12.79 5.06 -8.02
N GLN A 161 13.56 4.73 -6.98
CA GLN A 161 14.25 5.74 -6.18
C GLN A 161 15.66 6.06 -6.70
N TYR A 162 16.35 5.09 -7.31
CA TYR A 162 17.61 5.31 -8.04
C TYR A 162 17.91 4.18 -9.02
N GLN A 163 18.76 4.48 -10.00
CA GLN A 163 19.24 3.51 -11.00
C GLN A 163 20.31 2.58 -10.40
N GLY A 164 20.34 1.33 -10.84
CA GLY A 164 21.21 0.29 -10.30
C GLY A 164 20.53 -0.60 -9.28
N LYS A 165 21.28 -1.55 -8.71
CA LYS A 165 20.78 -2.42 -7.63
C LYS A 165 20.71 -1.66 -6.31
N CYS A 166 19.79 -2.04 -5.43
CA CYS A 166 19.75 -1.49 -4.08
C CYS A 166 21.05 -1.76 -3.32
N ARG A 167 21.50 -0.78 -2.53
CA ARG A 167 22.77 -0.81 -1.80
C ARG A 167 22.56 -0.80 -0.29
N LYS A 168 23.58 -1.32 0.42
CA LYS A 168 23.67 -1.35 1.88
C LYS A 168 24.43 -0.18 2.49
N THR A 169 24.83 0.80 1.69
CA THR A 169 25.40 2.06 2.17
C THR A 169 25.13 3.12 1.11
N CYS A 170 25.28 4.39 1.46
CA CYS A 170 25.25 5.49 0.49
C CYS A 170 26.53 5.60 -0.36
N ARG A 171 27.50 4.70 -0.19
CA ARG A 171 28.69 4.66 -1.04
C ARG A 171 28.27 4.26 -2.45
N ASP A 172 28.66 5.06 -3.43
CA ASP A 172 28.36 4.87 -4.86
C ASP A 172 26.85 4.87 -5.22
N VAL A 173 26.00 5.45 -4.35
CA VAL A 173 24.59 5.70 -4.65
C VAL A 173 24.45 7.11 -5.20
N LEU A 174 24.02 7.21 -6.45
CA LEU A 174 23.72 8.48 -7.11
C LEU A 174 22.22 8.71 -7.10
N CYS A 175 21.78 9.63 -6.22
CA CYS A 175 20.38 9.99 -6.12
C CYS A 175 19.96 10.93 -7.26
N PRO A 176 18.77 10.73 -7.86
CA PRO A 176 18.29 11.57 -8.94
C PRO A 176 17.86 12.95 -8.43
N GLY A 177 18.08 13.98 -9.27
CA GLY A 177 17.67 15.36 -9.00
C GLY A 177 18.35 15.94 -7.76
N SER A 178 17.55 16.49 -6.85
CA SER A 178 18.00 17.07 -5.57
C SER A 178 17.83 16.14 -4.37
N SER A 179 17.52 14.87 -4.62
CA SER A 179 17.39 13.85 -3.58
C SER A 179 18.73 13.59 -2.91
N THR A 180 18.70 13.27 -1.62
CA THR A 180 19.87 12.95 -0.79
C THR A 180 19.82 11.49 -0.40
N CYS A 181 20.99 10.85 -0.37
CA CYS A 181 21.08 9.47 0.09
C CYS A 181 21.03 9.39 1.62
N VAL A 182 20.17 8.53 2.15
CA VAL A 182 20.08 8.19 3.58
C VAL A 182 20.12 6.69 3.79
N VAL A 183 20.51 6.22 4.97
CA VAL A 183 20.42 4.80 5.34
C VAL A 183 19.43 4.55 6.49
N ASP A 184 18.76 3.40 6.47
CA ASP A 184 17.94 2.90 7.57
C ASP A 184 18.76 2.16 8.64
N GLN A 185 18.09 1.67 9.69
CA GLN A 185 18.71 0.91 10.79
C GLN A 185 19.36 -0.43 10.36
N THR A 186 19.03 -0.94 9.17
CA THR A 186 19.64 -2.14 8.57
C THR A 186 20.63 -1.80 7.45
N ASN A 187 21.02 -0.53 7.39
CA ASN A 187 21.89 0.10 6.42
C ASN A 187 21.36 0.08 4.97
N ASN A 188 20.08 -0.16 4.69
CA ASN A 188 19.60 -0.03 3.30
C ASN A 188 19.63 1.44 2.89
N ALA A 189 20.16 1.72 1.69
CA ALA A 189 20.28 3.07 1.16
C ALA A 189 19.01 3.49 0.40
N TYR A 190 18.56 4.71 0.68
CA TYR A 190 17.40 5.34 0.06
C TYR A 190 17.71 6.73 -0.47
N CYS A 191 17.06 7.11 -1.57
CA CYS A 191 17.11 8.47 -2.09
C CYS A 191 15.84 9.22 -1.71
N VAL A 192 15.99 10.25 -0.88
CA VAL A 192 14.87 10.99 -0.30
C VAL A 192 15.03 12.49 -0.46
N MET A 193 13.93 13.23 -0.44
CA MET A 193 13.94 14.68 -0.47
C MET A 193 13.98 15.23 0.96
N CYS A 194 15.12 15.79 1.37
CA CYS A 194 15.24 16.40 2.68
C CYS A 194 14.42 17.69 2.77
N ASN A 195 13.60 17.83 3.82
CA ASN A 195 12.94 19.10 4.09
C ASN A 195 14.00 20.15 4.52
N ARG A 196 14.17 21.20 3.70
CA ARG A 196 15.15 22.27 3.95
C ARG A 196 14.56 23.44 4.74
N ILE A 197 13.23 23.59 4.73
CA ILE A 197 12.52 24.70 5.36
C ILE A 197 11.97 24.22 6.69
N CYS A 198 12.42 24.85 7.77
CA CYS A 198 11.91 24.61 9.11
C CYS A 198 11.35 25.91 9.68
N PRO A 199 10.20 25.87 10.37
CA PRO A 199 9.70 27.03 11.09
C PRO A 199 10.63 27.36 12.26
N GLU A 200 10.78 28.65 12.54
CA GLU A 200 11.52 29.13 13.72
C GLU A 200 10.80 28.69 15.00
N PRO A 201 11.55 28.30 16.04
CA PRO A 201 10.95 27.82 17.27
C PRO A 201 10.27 28.97 18.03
N THR A 202 9.09 28.71 18.57
CA THR A 202 8.33 29.68 19.37
C THR A 202 8.51 29.50 20.87
N LEU A 203 8.97 28.32 21.30
CA LEU A 203 9.11 27.97 22.72
C LEU A 203 10.49 27.36 23.01
N PRO A 204 11.11 27.68 24.16
CA PRO A 204 12.38 27.08 24.57
C PRO A 204 12.36 25.55 24.71
N GLU A 205 11.20 24.96 25.00
CA GLU A 205 11.03 23.51 25.17
C GLU A 205 11.15 22.73 23.86
N GLN A 206 11.12 23.41 22.70
CA GLN A 206 11.27 22.77 21.39
C GLN A 206 12.72 22.40 21.06
N TYR A 207 13.69 22.99 21.76
CA TYR A 207 15.10 22.72 21.53
C TYR A 207 15.44 21.26 21.86
N LEU A 208 16.39 20.69 21.13
CA LEU A 208 16.88 19.33 21.33
C LEU A 208 18.40 19.31 21.36
N CYS A 209 18.97 18.44 22.19
CA CYS A 209 20.38 18.08 22.11
C CYS A 209 20.53 16.82 21.26
N GLY A 210 21.31 16.88 20.19
CA GLY A 210 21.66 15.69 19.40
C GLY A 210 22.77 14.86 20.07
N ASN A 211 22.88 13.58 19.72
CA ASN A 211 24.02 12.75 20.19
C ASN A 211 25.37 13.26 19.67
N ASP A 212 25.35 14.01 18.57
CA ASP A 212 26.50 14.74 18.03
C ASP A 212 26.85 16.01 18.84
N GLY A 213 26.11 16.32 19.91
CA GLY A 213 26.37 17.41 20.84
C GLY A 213 25.98 18.77 20.29
N ILE A 214 25.22 18.79 19.19
CA ILE A 214 24.71 20.01 18.56
C ILE A 214 23.33 20.33 19.15
N ILE A 215 23.12 21.63 19.42
CA ILE A 215 21.82 22.17 19.81
C ILE A 215 20.98 22.36 18.55
N TYR A 216 19.84 21.69 18.48
CA TYR A 216 18.87 21.87 17.42
C TYR A 216 17.70 22.70 17.91
N ALA A 217 17.32 23.71 17.12
CA ALA A 217 16.22 24.61 17.44
C ALA A 217 14.86 23.89 17.55
N SER A 218 14.66 22.81 16.78
CA SER A 218 13.46 21.97 16.85
C SER A 218 13.70 20.58 16.28
N ALA A 219 12.72 19.67 16.45
CA ALA A 219 12.73 18.37 15.80
C ALA A 219 12.87 18.44 14.26
N CYS A 220 12.32 19.49 13.63
CA CYS A 220 12.52 19.72 12.19
C CYS A 220 13.99 19.93 11.86
N HIS A 221 14.67 20.78 12.63
CA HIS A 221 16.09 21.09 12.43
C HIS A 221 16.99 19.86 12.62
N LEU A 222 16.71 19.04 13.63
CA LEU A 222 17.42 17.77 13.85
C LEU A 222 17.17 16.77 12.72
N ARG A 223 15.93 16.63 12.25
CA ARG A 223 15.59 15.76 11.09
C ARG A 223 16.24 16.26 9.80
N ARG A 224 16.27 17.57 9.56
CA ARG A 224 16.97 18.17 8.41
C ARG A 224 18.46 17.82 8.45
N ALA A 225 19.13 18.03 9.58
CA ALA A 225 20.54 17.69 9.72
C ALA A 225 20.80 16.18 9.57
N THR A 226 19.94 15.34 10.16
CA THR A 226 19.99 13.87 10.01
C THR A 226 19.89 13.46 8.54
N CYS A 227 18.94 14.03 7.80
CA CYS A 227 18.74 13.73 6.39
C CYS A 227 19.94 14.18 5.53
N LEU A 228 20.46 15.40 5.76
CA LEU A 228 21.62 15.91 5.04
C LEU A 228 22.91 15.15 5.38
N LEU A 229 23.02 14.58 6.59
CA LEU A 229 24.13 13.73 7.00
C LEU A 229 24.07 12.33 6.35
N GLY A 230 22.87 11.88 5.97
CA GLY A 230 22.65 10.55 5.37
C GLY A 230 22.53 9.41 6.36
N ARG A 231 22.54 9.67 7.68
CA ARG A 231 22.40 8.66 8.74
C ARG A 231 21.84 9.27 10.02
N SER A 232 21.26 8.43 10.86
CA SER A 232 20.71 8.80 12.17
C SER A 232 21.73 9.52 13.06
N ILE A 233 21.39 10.73 13.50
CA ILE A 233 22.09 11.43 14.59
C ILE A 233 21.50 10.98 15.93
N GLY A 234 20.17 10.97 16.01
CA GLY A 234 19.43 10.64 17.23
C GLY A 234 19.42 11.78 18.26
N VAL A 235 18.37 11.79 19.08
CA VAL A 235 18.22 12.76 20.17
C VAL A 235 18.95 12.22 21.40
N ALA A 236 19.82 13.03 21.99
CA ALA A 236 20.42 12.74 23.28
C ALA A 236 19.41 13.02 24.40
N TYR A 237 18.87 14.25 24.45
CA TYR A 237 17.84 14.65 25.40
C TYR A 237 17.09 15.90 24.93
N GLU A 238 15.95 16.17 25.55
CA GLU A 238 15.13 17.36 25.31
C GLU A 238 15.79 18.61 25.94
N GLY A 239 15.66 19.76 25.29
CA GLY A 239 16.31 21.02 25.68
C GLY A 239 17.65 21.26 25.00
N LYS A 240 18.34 22.31 25.43
CA LYS A 240 19.67 22.67 24.91
C LYS A 240 20.74 21.75 25.49
N CYS A 241 21.74 21.40 24.68
CA CYS A 241 22.94 20.72 25.17
C CYS A 241 23.62 21.51 26.28
N ILE A 242 24.03 20.80 27.33
CA ILE A 242 24.80 21.31 28.45
C ILE A 242 26.19 20.66 28.47
N LYS A 243 27.17 21.34 29.07
CA LYS A 243 28.50 20.78 29.32
C LYS A 243 28.49 19.90 30.57
N ALA A 244 27.69 18.84 30.53
CA ALA A 244 27.60 17.85 31.60
C ALA A 244 28.95 17.15 31.81
N LYS A 245 29.24 16.78 33.06
CA LYS A 245 30.38 15.95 33.46
C LYS A 245 29.96 14.52 33.80
N SER A 246 28.70 14.33 34.19
CA SER A 246 28.10 13.04 34.48
C SER A 246 26.59 13.06 34.19
N CYS A 247 25.92 11.93 34.38
CA CYS A 247 24.46 11.85 34.28
C CYS A 247 23.73 12.64 35.37
N GLU A 248 24.40 13.06 36.45
CA GLU A 248 23.78 13.88 37.52
C GLU A 248 23.39 15.27 37.02
N ASP A 249 24.11 15.78 36.01
CA ASP A 249 23.83 17.08 35.39
C ASP A 249 22.64 17.03 34.41
N ILE A 250 22.27 15.83 33.93
CA ILE A 250 21.30 15.64 32.86
C ILE A 250 19.95 15.22 33.44
N LYS A 251 18.94 16.09 33.28
CA LYS A 251 17.57 15.80 33.71
C LYS A 251 16.79 15.14 32.57
N CYS A 252 16.52 13.86 32.71
CA CYS A 252 15.68 13.12 31.76
C CYS A 252 14.19 13.28 32.08
N SER A 253 13.36 13.39 31.04
CA SER A 253 11.90 13.38 31.15
C SER A 253 11.40 12.04 31.71
N SER A 254 10.18 12.02 32.26
CA SER A 254 9.58 10.87 32.92
C SER A 254 9.69 9.57 32.09
N GLY A 255 10.11 8.48 32.75
CA GLY A 255 10.30 7.16 32.13
C GLY A 255 11.64 6.95 31.42
N LYS A 256 12.45 8.01 31.25
CA LYS A 256 13.80 7.91 30.67
C LYS A 256 14.88 7.88 31.75
N LYS A 257 15.94 7.10 31.55
CA LYS A 257 17.16 7.13 32.37
C LYS A 257 18.33 7.68 31.55
N CYS A 258 19.26 8.35 32.23
CA CYS A 258 20.49 8.82 31.61
C CYS A 258 21.49 7.66 31.47
N LEU A 259 22.06 7.51 30.27
CA LEU A 259 23.16 6.61 29.95
C LEU A 259 24.38 7.46 29.56
N TRP A 260 25.53 7.21 30.17
CA TRP A 260 26.75 7.98 29.98
C TRP A 260 27.76 7.26 29.07
N ASP A 261 28.12 7.86 27.94
CA ASP A 261 29.23 7.37 27.10
C ASP A 261 30.54 8.02 27.54
N PHE A 262 31.40 7.23 28.20
CA PHE A 262 32.70 7.65 28.69
C PHE A 262 33.71 7.97 27.57
N ARG A 263 33.52 7.45 26.35
CA ARG A 263 34.47 7.64 25.25
C ARG A 263 34.36 9.03 24.64
N ILE A 264 33.15 9.58 24.61
CA ILE A 264 32.87 10.92 24.08
C ILE A 264 32.47 11.93 25.16
N SER A 265 32.44 11.51 26.43
CA SER A 265 32.06 12.31 27.61
C SER A 265 30.70 12.99 27.44
N ARG A 266 29.68 12.21 27.07
CA ARG A 266 28.31 12.70 26.87
C ARG A 266 27.27 11.72 27.38
N GLY A 267 26.17 12.25 27.92
CA GLY A 267 25.01 11.45 28.30
C GLY A 267 23.86 11.54 27.31
N ARG A 268 23.03 10.51 27.29
CA ARG A 268 21.76 10.45 26.55
C ARG A 268 20.64 9.87 27.43
N CYS A 269 19.44 10.39 27.28
CA CYS A 269 18.24 9.89 27.93
C CYS A 269 17.59 8.80 27.06
N ALA A 270 17.52 7.58 27.58
CA ALA A 270 16.89 6.43 26.91
C ALA A 270 15.68 5.94 27.69
N LEU A 271 14.68 5.41 26.98
CA LEU A 271 13.60 4.64 27.60
C LEU A 271 14.16 3.33 28.13
N CYS A 272 13.80 2.98 29.36
CA CYS A 272 14.33 1.82 30.09
C CYS A 272 13.22 0.99 30.74
N ASP A 273 12.03 1.02 30.14
CA ASP A 273 10.80 0.34 30.58
C ASP A 273 10.40 -0.82 29.66
N GLU A 274 11.20 -1.14 28.64
CA GLU A 274 10.94 -2.26 27.73
C GLU A 274 11.02 -3.61 28.47
N VAL A 275 9.96 -4.41 28.33
CA VAL A 275 9.91 -5.80 28.80
C VAL A 275 10.29 -6.71 27.63
N CYS A 276 11.40 -7.43 27.77
CA CYS A 276 11.90 -8.31 26.72
C CYS A 276 11.14 -9.64 26.69
N PRO A 277 10.53 -10.03 25.55
CA PRO A 277 9.97 -11.37 25.39
C PRO A 277 11.08 -12.43 25.39
N GLY A 278 10.72 -13.70 25.57
CA GLY A 278 11.67 -14.82 25.46
C GLY A 278 12.35 -14.82 24.10
N SER A 279 13.69 -14.75 24.09
CA SER A 279 14.49 -14.58 22.87
C SER A 279 14.69 -15.89 22.12
N ARG A 280 14.82 -15.78 20.79
CA ARG A 280 15.19 -16.91 19.92
C ARG A 280 16.70 -16.88 19.62
N SER A 281 17.25 -18.01 19.18
CA SER A 281 18.70 -18.14 18.89
C SER A 281 19.19 -17.25 17.74
N ASP A 282 18.31 -16.85 16.83
CA ASP A 282 18.59 -15.97 15.69
C ASP A 282 18.62 -14.47 16.04
N GLU A 283 18.28 -14.10 17.28
CA GLU A 283 18.25 -12.70 17.74
C GLU A 283 19.53 -12.29 18.50
N VAL A 284 20.47 -13.21 18.69
CA VAL A 284 21.71 -12.98 19.45
C VAL A 284 22.53 -11.86 18.81
N VAL A 285 23.09 -10.97 19.64
CA VAL A 285 23.91 -9.83 19.20
C VAL A 285 25.20 -9.72 20.00
N CYS A 286 26.26 -9.27 19.33
CA CYS A 286 27.47 -8.81 19.98
C CYS A 286 27.39 -7.29 20.15
N ALA A 287 27.55 -6.81 21.38
CA ALA A 287 27.46 -5.39 21.69
C ALA A 287 28.83 -4.68 21.65
N SER A 288 28.80 -3.36 21.79
CA SER A 288 29.97 -2.49 21.75
C SER A 288 30.98 -2.71 22.88
N ASP A 289 30.58 -3.37 23.97
CA ASP A 289 31.43 -3.80 25.08
C ASP A 289 32.08 -5.17 24.83
N ASN A 290 31.85 -5.77 23.65
CA ASN A 290 32.26 -7.13 23.28
C ASN A 290 31.59 -8.24 24.13
N THR A 291 30.42 -7.96 24.71
CA THR A 291 29.58 -8.96 25.37
C THR A 291 28.52 -9.50 24.41
N THR A 292 28.29 -10.81 24.43
CA THR A 292 27.19 -11.44 23.69
C THR A 292 25.89 -11.33 24.50
N TYR A 293 24.86 -10.76 23.89
CA TYR A 293 23.52 -10.67 24.48
C TYR A 293 22.53 -11.56 23.74
N PRO A 294 21.54 -12.13 24.44
CA PRO A 294 20.58 -13.06 23.83
C PRO A 294 19.62 -12.36 22.85
N SER A 295 19.46 -11.04 22.95
CA SER A 295 18.74 -10.20 21.99
C SER A 295 19.17 -8.73 22.10
N GLU A 296 18.85 -7.92 21.08
CA GLU A 296 19.03 -6.45 21.15
C GLU A 296 18.23 -5.83 22.32
N CYS A 297 17.08 -6.41 22.66
CA CYS A 297 16.30 -5.96 23.82
C CYS A 297 17.05 -6.20 25.14
N ALA A 298 17.60 -7.40 25.33
CA ALA A 298 18.39 -7.72 26.53
C ALA A 298 19.65 -6.85 26.63
N MET A 299 20.28 -6.53 25.49
CA MET A 299 21.38 -5.56 25.43
C MET A 299 20.95 -4.17 25.91
N LYS A 300 19.80 -3.65 25.44
CA LYS A 300 19.26 -2.35 25.89
C LYS A 300 18.92 -2.35 27.37
N GLN A 301 18.35 -3.45 27.89
CA GLN A 301 18.07 -3.59 29.31
C GLN A 301 19.36 -3.56 30.15
N ALA A 302 20.41 -4.25 29.70
CA ALA A 302 21.72 -4.21 30.36
C ALA A 302 22.33 -2.80 30.33
N ALA A 303 22.28 -2.12 29.18
CA ALA A 303 22.71 -0.73 29.04
C ALA A 303 22.01 0.18 30.08
N CYS A 304 20.69 0.02 30.22
CA CYS A 304 19.88 0.73 31.21
C CYS A 304 20.24 0.42 32.67
N SER A 305 20.54 -0.84 33.00
CA SER A 305 20.98 -1.23 34.34
C SER A 305 22.37 -0.71 34.68
N MET A 306 23.26 -0.66 33.69
CA MET A 306 24.65 -0.19 33.87
C MET A 306 24.77 1.34 33.81
N GLY A 307 23.78 2.03 33.23
CA GLY A 307 23.89 3.47 32.97
C GLY A 307 24.90 3.82 31.87
N VAL A 308 25.19 2.88 30.96
CA VAL A 308 26.17 3.04 29.87
C VAL A 308 25.50 2.64 28.55
N PRO A 309 25.58 3.47 27.49
CA PRO A 309 24.96 3.13 26.22
C PRO A 309 25.71 1.97 25.56
N LEU A 310 24.94 0.97 25.11
CA LEU A 310 25.43 -0.15 24.31
C LEU A 310 24.81 -0.09 22.92
N GLU A 311 25.62 -0.38 21.90
CA GLU A 311 25.20 -0.48 20.51
C GLU A 311 25.53 -1.86 19.95
N VAL A 312 24.70 -2.33 19.01
CA VAL A 312 24.98 -3.59 18.31
C VAL A 312 26.22 -3.40 17.44
N LYS A 313 27.25 -4.20 17.71
CA LYS A 313 28.48 -4.26 16.90
C LYS A 313 28.25 -5.12 15.65
N HIS A 314 27.66 -6.30 15.84
CA HIS A 314 27.17 -7.17 14.77
C HIS A 314 26.17 -8.19 15.31
N SER A 315 25.41 -8.81 14.41
CA SER A 315 24.57 -9.97 14.73
C SER A 315 25.42 -11.20 15.05
N GLY A 316 24.91 -12.10 15.90
CA GLY A 316 25.61 -13.29 16.36
C GLY A 316 26.45 -13.06 17.62
N SER A 317 27.11 -14.13 18.10
CA SER A 317 28.01 -14.05 19.26
C SER A 317 29.30 -13.31 18.94
N CYS A 318 29.95 -12.71 19.94
CA CYS A 318 31.22 -11.99 19.79
C CYS A 318 32.44 -12.89 19.51
N ASN A 319 32.27 -14.21 19.62
CA ASN A 319 33.33 -15.20 19.52
C ASN A 319 33.82 -15.42 18.08
#